data_AF-A0A352DSX6-F1
#
_entry.id   AF-A0A352DSX6-F1
#
_cell.length_a   1.000
_cell.length_b   1.000
_cell.length_c   1.000
_cell.angle_alpha   90.00
_cell.angle_beta   90.00
_cell.angle_gamma   90.00
#
_symmetry.space_group_name_H-M   'P 1'
#
loop_
_entity.id
_entity.type
_entity.pdbx_description
1 polymer ?
#
loop_
_entity_poly.entity_id
_entity_poly.type
_entity_poly.pdbx_seq_one_letter_code
_entity_poly.pdbx_strand_id
1 'polypeptide(L)'
;MVNNVFFSQSCPVCGRSLRIVVTLLGHRVYCQHCGGGFIAMDDSLRSKSPPGERSRRPADAVEALIERADWTLRQSGVESPDCGYETTATD
;
A
#
# COMPACT_ATOMS: atom_id res chain seq x y z
N MET A 1 -43.18 -1.79 -14.58
CA MET A 1 -42.50 -0.90 -13.61
C MET A 1 -41.06 -1.35 -13.50
N VAL A 2 -40.10 -0.49 -13.81
CA VAL A 2 -38.67 -0.79 -13.64
C VAL A 2 -38.33 -0.57 -12.17
N ASN A 3 -38.20 -1.65 -11.40
CA ASN A 3 -37.60 -1.57 -10.07
C ASN A 3 -36.12 -1.30 -10.23
N ASN A 4 -35.71 -0.04 -10.08
CA ASN A 4 -34.29 0.29 -9.99
C ASN A 4 -33.74 -0.28 -8.69
N VAL A 5 -32.79 -1.21 -8.80
CA VAL A 5 -32.03 -1.70 -7.66
C VAL A 5 -30.95 -0.67 -7.33
N PHE A 6 -30.80 -0.35 -6.05
CA PHE A 6 -29.82 0.61 -5.57
C PHE A 6 -28.97 -0.03 -4.49
N PHE A 7 -27.70 0.35 -4.42
CA PHE A 7 -26.78 -0.02 -3.35
C PHE A 7 -26.30 1.25 -2.63
N SER A 8 -25.86 1.08 -1.38
CA SER A 8 -25.35 2.17 -0.55
C SER A 8 -23.82 2.14 -0.55
N GLN A 9 -23.19 3.24 -0.94
CA GLN A 9 -21.73 3.40 -0.86
C GLN A 9 -21.38 4.69 -0.13
N SER A 10 -20.40 4.65 0.77
CA SER A 10 -19.85 5.85 1.41
C SER A 10 -18.95 6.60 0.44
N CYS A 11 -19.17 7.92 0.28
CA CYS A 11 -18.29 8.76 -0.51
C CYS A 11 -16.88 8.82 0.11
N PRO A 12 -15.80 8.53 -0.64
CA PRO A 12 -14.43 8.55 -0.10
C PRO A 12 -13.93 9.96 0.24
N VAL A 13 -14.62 11.00 -0.21
CA VAL A 13 -14.21 12.41 0.01
C VAL A 13 -14.86 13.01 1.26
N CYS A 14 -16.13 12.71 1.52
CA CYS A 14 -16.89 13.33 2.62
C CYS A 14 -17.45 12.33 3.64
N GLY A 15 -17.31 11.02 3.39
CA GLY A 15 -17.79 9.97 4.29
C GLY A 15 -19.32 9.78 4.30
N ARG A 16 -20.07 10.53 3.48
CA ARG A 16 -21.54 10.42 3.44
C ARG A 16 -22.01 9.19 2.68
N SER A 17 -23.05 8.54 3.18
CA SER A 17 -23.72 7.43 2.50
C SER A 17 -24.52 7.93 1.31
N LEU A 18 -24.16 7.46 0.11
CA LEU A 18 -24.83 7.75 -1.14
C LEU A 18 -25.56 6.52 -1.64
N ARG A 19 -26.77 6.72 -2.17
CA ARG A 19 -27.56 5.66 -2.79
C ARG A 19 -27.33 5.70 -4.30
N ILE A 20 -26.63 4.71 -4.82
CA ILE A 20 -26.21 4.64 -6.23
C ILE A 20 -26.99 3.52 -6.91
N VAL A 21 -27.41 3.76 -8.15
CA VAL A 21 -28.13 2.76 -8.95
C VAL A 21 -27.16 1.66 -9.38
N VAL A 22 -27.57 0.39 -9.30
CA VAL A 22 -26.69 -0.73 -9.71
C VAL A 22 -26.26 -0.66 -11.18
N THR A 23 -27.05 0.00 -12.03
CA THR A 23 -26.73 0.22 -13.44
C THR A 23 -25.49 1.09 -13.65
N LEU A 24 -25.10 1.87 -12.64
CA LEU A 24 -23.91 2.72 -12.66
C LEU A 24 -22.69 2.04 -12.02
N LEU A 25 -22.77 0.77 -11.62
CA LEU A 25 -21.59 0.03 -11.14
C LEU A 25 -20.49 0.06 -12.21
N GLY A 26 -19.26 0.28 -11.76
CA GLY A 26 -18.08 0.44 -12.62
C GLY A 26 -17.98 1.79 -13.35
N HIS A 27 -18.99 2.65 -13.26
CA HIS A 27 -18.97 3.98 -13.87
C HIS A 27 -18.50 5.06 -12.89
N ARG A 28 -18.00 6.17 -13.45
CA ARG A 28 -17.61 7.34 -12.68
C ARG A 28 -18.85 8.14 -12.27
N VAL A 29 -19.04 8.30 -10.97
CA VAL A 29 -20.15 9.05 -10.38
C VAL A 29 -19.60 10.21 -9.55
N TYR A 30 -20.41 11.25 -9.39
CA TYR A 30 -20.04 12.44 -8.63
C TYR A 30 -20.92 12.58 -7.40
N CYS A 31 -20.31 12.89 -6.25
CA CYS A 31 -21.06 13.19 -5.05
C CYS A 31 -21.78 14.53 -5.19
N GLN A 32 -23.09 14.56 -4.90
CA GLN A 32 -23.88 15.81 -4.92
C GLN A 32 -23.53 16.77 -3.77
N HIS A 33 -22.85 16.31 -2.71
CA HIS A 33 -22.48 17.14 -1.57
C HIS A 33 -21.11 17.81 -1.70
N CYS A 34 -20.09 17.09 -2.18
CA CYS A 34 -18.73 17.59 -2.25
C CYS A 34 -18.17 17.69 -3.68
N GLY A 35 -18.90 17.23 -4.70
CA GLY A 35 -18.42 17.19 -6.07
C GLY A 35 -17.31 16.16 -6.34
N GLY A 36 -16.89 15.40 -5.32
CA GLY A 36 -15.87 14.36 -5.46
C GLY A 36 -16.30 13.29 -6.45
N GLY A 37 -15.48 13.06 -7.49
CA GLY A 37 -15.69 12.02 -8.49
C GLY A 37 -15.02 10.71 -8.06
N PHE A 38 -15.79 9.62 -8.00
CA PHE A 38 -15.31 8.30 -7.62
C PHE A 38 -15.96 7.21 -8.47
N ILE A 39 -15.41 6.00 -8.42
CA ILE A 39 -15.98 4.85 -9.13
C ILE A 39 -17.04 4.19 -8.26
N ALA A 40 -18.23 4.01 -8.82
CA ALA A 40 -19.30 3.27 -8.19
C ALA A 40 -18.93 1.78 -8.09
N MET A 41 -18.42 1.37 -6.94
CA MET A 41 -18.10 -0.01 -6.59
C MET A 41 -18.91 -0.41 -5.36
N ASP A 42 -19.46 -1.61 -5.37
CA ASP A 42 -20.12 -2.19 -4.21
C ASP A 42 -19.08 -2.83 -3.28
N ASP A 43 -19.19 -2.60 -1.96
CA ASP A 43 -18.23 -3.13 -0.99
C ASP A 43 -18.25 -4.67 -0.94
N SER A 44 -19.39 -5.30 -1.25
CA SER A 44 -19.51 -6.76 -1.35
C SER A 44 -18.70 -7.33 -2.52
N LEU A 45 -18.41 -6.52 -3.55
CA LEU A 45 -17.52 -6.89 -4.65
C LEU A 45 -16.05 -6.58 -4.34
N ARG A 46 -15.77 -5.77 -3.32
CA ARG A 46 -14.40 -5.36 -2.93
C ARG A 46 -13.60 -6.49 -2.30
N SER A 47 -14.22 -7.63 -1.97
CA SER A 47 -13.59 -8.71 -1.20
C SER A 47 -13.81 -10.10 -1.81
N LYS A 48 -13.19 -10.34 -2.98
CA LYS A 48 -12.64 -11.65 -3.35
C LYS A 48 -11.28 -11.47 -4.03
N SER A 49 -10.43 -10.60 -3.49
CA SER A 49 -9.01 -10.97 -3.51
C SER A 49 -8.92 -12.26 -2.68
N PRO A 50 -8.36 -13.36 -3.21
CA PRO A 50 -8.24 -14.58 -2.41
C PRO A 50 -7.50 -14.23 -1.10
N PRO A 51 -8.02 -14.67 0.07
CA PRO A 51 -7.28 -14.58 1.33
C PRO A 51 -6.13 -15.57 1.24
N GLY A 52 -5.08 -15.21 0.51
CA GLY A 52 -4.10 -16.19 0.06
C GLY A 52 -2.84 -15.56 -0.52
N GLU A 53 -2.93 -14.37 -1.11
CA GLU A 53 -1.73 -13.57 -1.34
C GLU A 53 -1.39 -12.94 0.01
N ARG A 54 -0.75 -13.74 0.88
CA ARG A 54 0.18 -13.23 1.88
C ARG A 54 1.03 -12.21 1.15
N SER A 55 0.64 -10.94 1.29
CA SER A 55 1.55 -9.83 1.28
C SER A 55 2.78 -10.36 1.99
N ARG A 56 3.86 -10.69 1.26
CA ARG A 56 5.18 -10.85 1.85
C ARG A 56 5.27 -9.68 2.79
N ARG A 57 5.21 -9.92 4.09
CA ARG A 57 5.17 -8.79 5.01
C ARG A 57 6.48 -8.07 4.72
N PRO A 58 6.49 -6.74 4.62
CA PRO A 58 7.74 -6.02 4.45
C PRO A 58 8.76 -6.47 5.51
N ALA A 59 8.30 -6.90 6.70
CA ALA A 59 9.10 -7.56 7.73
C ALA A 59 9.83 -8.85 7.25
N ASP A 60 9.15 -9.78 6.57
CA ASP A 60 9.77 -11.02 6.07
C ASP A 60 10.86 -10.72 5.01
N ALA A 61 10.61 -9.70 4.17
CA ALA A 61 11.57 -9.26 3.17
C ALA A 61 12.78 -8.55 3.81
N VAL A 62 12.55 -7.75 4.86
CA VAL A 62 13.61 -7.05 5.61
C VAL A 62 14.51 -8.04 6.35
N GLU A 63 13.94 -9.04 7.01
CA GLU A 63 14.71 -10.08 7.71
C GLU A 63 15.62 -10.85 6.75
N ALA A 64 15.09 -11.26 5.58
CA ALA A 64 15.89 -11.91 4.54
C ALA A 64 17.00 -11.02 3.96
N LEU A 65 16.80 -9.70 3.93
CA LEU A 65 17.81 -8.74 3.50
C LEU A 65 18.95 -8.59 4.53
N ILE A 66 18.61 -8.57 5.82
CA ILE A 66 19.59 -8.46 6.91
C ILE A 66 20.51 -9.69 6.94
N GLU A 67 19.93 -10.89 6.85
CA GLU A 67 20.71 -12.14 6.87
C GLU A 67 21.69 -12.22 5.67
N ARG A 68 21.26 -11.75 4.50
CA ARG A 68 22.12 -11.72 3.31
C ARG A 68 23.26 -10.71 3.42
N ALA A 69 23.03 -9.59 4.11
CA ALA A 69 24.08 -8.59 4.36
C ALA A 69 25.16 -9.12 5.31
N ASP A 70 24.78 -9.80 6.40
CA ASP A 70 25.71 -10.38 7.37
C ASP A 70 26.66 -11.40 6.71
N TRP A 71 26.11 -12.32 5.92
CA TRP A 71 26.92 -13.28 5.18
C TRP A 71 27.90 -12.59 4.24
N THR A 72 27.46 -11.55 3.53
CA THR A 72 28.30 -10.80 2.59
C THR A 72 29.44 -10.10 3.31
N LEU A 73 29.20 -9.50 4.48
CA LEU A 73 30.25 -8.87 5.29
C LEU A 73 31.25 -9.89 5.85
N ARG A 74 30.81 -11.11 6.16
CA ARG A 74 31.69 -12.17 6.65
C ARG A 74 32.53 -12.83 5.55
N GLN A 75 32.00 -12.88 4.33
CA GLN A 75 32.70 -13.43 3.15
C GLN A 75 33.61 -12.43 2.47
N SER A 76 33.16 -11.18 2.40
CA SER A 76 33.99 -10.05 2.04
C SER A 76 34.87 -9.80 3.25
N GLY A 77 35.91 -10.62 3.43
CA GLY A 77 37.04 -10.22 4.25
C GLY A 77 37.51 -8.88 3.72
N VAL A 78 36.97 -7.80 4.26
CA VAL A 78 37.54 -6.46 4.15
C VAL A 78 38.75 -6.54 5.05
N GLU A 79 39.78 -7.20 4.53
CA GLU A 79 41.14 -6.86 4.86
C GLU A 79 41.28 -5.37 4.55
N SER A 80 41.44 -4.62 5.63
CA SER A 80 41.54 -3.18 5.70
C SER A 80 42.67 -2.64 4.81
N PRO A 81 42.58 -1.36 4.44
CA PRO A 81 43.70 -0.48 4.68
C PRO A 81 43.31 0.42 5.85
N ASP A 82 43.93 0.16 6.99
CA ASP A 82 44.28 1.19 7.95
C ASP A 82 44.98 2.31 7.15
N CYS A 83 44.25 3.36 6.82
CA CYS A 83 44.86 4.63 6.48
C CYS A 83 45.02 5.35 7.81
N GLY A 84 46.17 5.12 8.43
CA GLY A 84 46.59 5.85 9.61
C GLY A 84 46.38 7.36 9.39
N TYR A 85 45.52 7.95 10.21
CA TYR A 85 45.60 9.37 10.45
C TYR A 85 46.52 9.53 11.66
N GLU A 86 47.77 9.89 11.38
CA GLU A 86 48.70 10.36 12.39
C GLU A 86 48.02 11.48 13.18
N THR A 87 47.76 11.25 14.47
CA THR A 87 47.45 12.33 15.39
C THR A 87 48.78 12.94 15.83
N THR A 88 49.28 13.91 15.07
CA THR A 88 50.25 14.90 15.55
C THR A 88 49.54 16.24 15.67
N ALA A 89 48.72 16.38 16.71
CA ALA A 89 48.31 17.69 17.21
C ALA A 89 49.37 18.12 18.22
N THR A 90 50.17 19.09 17.79
CA THR A 90 51.08 19.89 18.62
C THR A 90 50.28 20.61 19.70
N ASP A 91 50.72 20.52 20.96
CA ASP A 91 50.74 21.59 21.96
C ASP A 91 51.80 21.28 23.03
#